data_AF-A0A2E7K0E9-F1
#
_entry.id   AF-A0A2E7K0E9-F1
#
_cell.length_a   1.000
_cell.length_b   1.000
_cell.length_c   1.000
_cell.angle_alpha   90.00
_cell.angle_beta   90.00
_cell.angle_gamma   90.00
#
_symmetry.space_group_name_H-M   'P 1'
#
loop_
_entity.id
_entity.type
_entity.pdbx_description
1 polymer ?
#
loop_
_entity_poly.entity_id
_entity_poly.type
_entity_poly.pdbx_seq_one_letter_code
_entity_poly.pdbx_strand_id
1 'polypeptide(L)' 'MGVLHEVLKRPLVPIALNTGMFWGRNAFTKKPGRAVFHILPAITEPLDAATCRKRIQHQIETASDALLNA' A
#
# COMPACT_ATOMS: atom_id res chain seq x y z
N MET A 1 -5.06 -10.75 3.22
CA MET A 1 -6.29 -9.94 3.31
C MET A 1 -7.41 -10.88 3.73
N GLY A 2 -7.70 -10.90 5.03
CA GLY A 2 -8.55 -11.89 5.68
C GLY A 2 -9.98 -11.43 5.93
N VAL A 3 -10.70 -12.23 6.71
CA VAL A 3 -12.11 -12.14 7.12
C VAL A 3 -12.59 -10.71 7.46
N LEU A 4 -11.69 -9.84 7.94
CA LEU A 4 -11.99 -8.46 8.33
C LEU A 4 -12.60 -7.60 7.20
N HIS A 5 -12.16 -7.76 5.95
CA HIS A 5 -12.67 -6.94 4.84
C HIS A 5 -14.09 -7.35 4.42
N GLU A 6 -14.39 -8.65 4.47
CA GLU A 6 -15.70 -9.21 4.16
C GLU A 6 -16.75 -8.79 5.21
N VAL A 7 -16.33 -8.68 6.47
CA VAL A 7 -17.21 -8.32 7.58
C VAL A 7 -17.46 -6.80 7.66
N LEU A 8 -16.43 -5.97 7.46
CA LEU A 8 -16.52 -4.55 7.78
C LEU A 8 -17.20 -3.71 6.69
N LYS A 9 -17.22 -4.14 5.42
CA LYS A 9 -17.82 -3.38 4.29
C LYS A 9 -17.48 -1.87 4.33
N ARG A 10 -16.26 -1.53 4.75
CA ARG A 10 -15.79 -0.13 4.87
C ARG A 10 -14.95 0.26 3.65
N PRO A 11 -14.94 1.55 3.29
CA PRO A 11 -13.97 2.07 2.32
C PRO A 11 -12.54 1.73 2.75
N LEU A 12 -11.75 1.22 1.81
CA LEU A 12 -10.36 0.90 2.06
C LEU A 12 -9.47 1.97 1.43
N VAL A 13 -8.56 2.55 2.20
CA VAL A 13 -7.64 3.60 1.74
C VAL A 13 -6.25 2.98 1.54
N PRO A 14 -5.76 2.82 0.30
CA PRO A 14 -4.42 2.32 0.06
C PRO A 14 -3.38 3.41 0.36
N ILE A 15 -2.20 3.00 0.83
CA ILE A 15 -1.07 3.89 1.13
C ILE A 15 0.19 3.32 0.49
N ALA A 16 0.84 4.12 -0.35
CA ALA A 16 2.14 3.80 -0.93
C ALA A 16 3.27 4.42 -0.11
N LEU A 17 4.37 3.66 0.06
CA LEU A 17 5.48 4.00 0.94
C LEU A 17 6.82 3.71 0.27
N ASN A 18 7.78 4.63 0.41
CA ASN A 18 9.14 4.46 -0.09
C ASN A 18 10.14 3.96 0.99
N THR A 19 9.68 3.76 2.22
CA THR A 19 10.53 3.45 3.39
C THR A 19 11.30 2.15 3.25
N GLY A 20 10.79 1.20 2.46
CA GLY A 20 11.46 -0.07 2.17
C GLY A 20 12.84 0.10 1.52
N MET A 21 13.09 1.22 0.81
CA MET A 21 14.41 1.53 0.24
C MET A 21 15.48 1.77 1.31
N PHE A 22 15.10 2.40 2.42
CA PHE A 22 16.02 2.71 3.51
C PHE A 22 16.04 1.61 4.56
N TRP A 23 14.89 0.95 4.75
CA TRP A 23 14.58 0.05 5.84
C TRP A 23 14.09 -1.31 5.31
N GLY A 24 14.94 -2.00 4.55
CA GLY A 24 14.61 -3.31 3.97
C GLY A 24 14.05 -4.31 4.98
N ARG A 25 13.26 -5.26 4.48
CA ARG A 25 12.69 -6.36 5.28
C ARG A 25 13.83 -7.12 5.97
N ASN A 26 13.75 -7.25 7.29
CA ASN A 26 14.77 -7.89 8.14
C ASN A 26 16.17 -7.26 8.06
N ALA A 27 16.31 -6.04 7.53
CA ALA A 27 17.59 -5.34 7.54
C ALA A 27 17.94 -4.91 8.98
N PHE A 28 19.11 -5.35 9.44
CA PHE A 28 19.66 -4.96 10.75
C PHE A 28 20.01 -3.46 10.80
N THR A 29 20.55 -2.94 9.69
CA THR A 29 20.92 -1.53 9.56
C THR A 29 19.78 -0.73 8.93
N LYS A 30 19.33 0.32 9.61
CA LYS A 30 18.33 1.27 9.10
C LYS A 30 19.04 2.55 8.68
N LYS A 31 19.02 2.85 7.38
CA LYS A 31 19.67 4.05 6.84
C LYS A 31 18.74 5.26 6.98
N PRO A 32 19.28 6.47 7.21
CA PRO A 32 18.49 7.69 7.13
C PRO A 32 18.05 7.96 5.68
N GLY A 33 16.90 8.61 5.51
CA GLY A 33 16.32 8.93 4.21
C GLY A 33 14.98 9.65 4.34
N ARG A 34 14.45 10.16 3.23
CA ARG A 34 13.14 10.83 3.19
C ARG A 34 12.03 9.80 3.09
N ALA A 35 11.31 9.58 4.18
CA ALA A 35 10.10 8.76 4.19
C ALA A 35 8.92 9.55 3.60
N VAL A 36 8.25 9.00 2.59
CA VAL A 36 7.07 9.56 1.94
C VAL A 36 5.89 8.63 2.13
N PHE A 37 4.77 9.20 2.57
CA PHE A 37 3.50 8.53 2.73
C PHE A 37 2.53 9.10 1.70
N HIS A 38 2.23 8.34 0.65
CA HIS A 38 1.28 8.74 -0.37
C HIS A 38 -0.06 8.08 -0.08
N ILE A 39 -1.02 8.88 0.38
CA ILE A 39 -2.39 8.45 0.65
C ILE A 39 -3.17 8.45 -0.67
N LEU A 40 -3.68 7.29 -1.07
CA LEU A 40 -4.38 7.11 -2.33
C LEU A 40 -5.91 7.20 -2.15
N PRO A 41 -6.68 7.41 -3.23
CA PRO A 41 -8.14 7.44 -3.16
C PRO A 41 -8.73 6.16 -2.56
N ALA A 42 -9.79 6.33 -1.77
CA ALA A 42 -10.47 5.20 -1.15
C ALA A 42 -11.15 4.29 -2.18
N ILE A 43 -11.02 2.99 -2.02
CA ILE A 43 -11.78 1.97 -2.73
C ILE A 43 -13.09 1.77 -1.97
N THR A 44 -14.19 2.28 -2.52
CA THR A 44 -15.53 2.26 -1.91
C THR A 44 -16.44 1.16 -2.49
N GLU A 45 -16.05 0.55 -3.60
CA GLU A 45 -16.84 -0.45 -4.30
C GLU A 45 -16.85 -1.79 -3.56
N PRO A 46 -18.00 -2.48 -3.46
CA PRO A 46 -18.04 -3.85 -2.96
C PRO A 46 -17.38 -4.77 -3.98
N LEU A 47 -16.12 -5.11 -3.73
CA LEU A 47 -15.33 -6.06 -4.52
C LEU A 47 -15.17 -7.36 -3.73
N ASP A 48 -15.10 -8.49 -4.44
CA ASP A 48 -14.66 -9.73 -3.83
C ASP A 48 -13.22 -9.60 -3.30
N ALA A 49 -12.86 -10.39 -2.29
CA ALA A 49 -11.58 -10.26 -1.60
C ALA A 49 -10.35 -10.48 -2.49
N ALA A 50 -10.49 -11.21 -3.60
CA ALA A 50 -9.39 -11.43 -4.55
C ALA A 50 -9.20 -10.22 -5.46
N THR A 51 -10.29 -9.70 -6.04
CA THR A 51 -10.28 -8.50 -6.89
C THR A 51 -9.85 -7.27 -6.11
N CYS A 52 -10.36 -7.09 -4.89
CA CYS A 52 -9.94 -6.00 -4.02
C CYS A 52 -8.42 -6.02 -3.80
N ARG A 53 -7.87 -7.19 -3.47
CA ARG A 53 -6.43 -7.37 -3.25
C ARG A 53 -5.60 -7.03 -4.48
N LYS A 54 -6.01 -7.50 -5.66
CA LYS A 54 -5.33 -7.18 -6.93
C LYS A 54 -5.36 -5.67 -7.20
N ARG A 55 -6.50 -5.01 -6.99
CA ARG A 55 -6.64 -3.56 -7.21
C ARG A 55 -5.78 -2.74 -6.26
N ILE A 56 -5.80 -3.06 -4.96
CA ILE A 56 -4.94 -2.42 -3.95
C ILE A 56 -3.47 -2.58 -4.32
N GLN A 57 -3.08 -3.82 -4.65
CA GLN A 57 -1.69 -4.13 -4.97
C GLN A 57 -1.24 -3.33 -6.18
N HIS A 58 -2.03 -3.33 -7.26
CA HIS A 58 -1.72 -2.57 -8.46
C HIS A 58 -1.61 -1.06 -8.19
N GLN A 59 -2.53 -0.48 -7.41
CA GLN A 59 -2.49 0.95 -7.06
C GLN A 59 -1.27 1.30 -6.20
N ILE A 60 -0.95 0.49 -5.20
CA ILE A 60 0.20 0.72 -4.32
C ILE A 60 1.51 0.57 -5.10
N GLU A 61 1.65 -0.47 -5.93
CA GLU A 61 2.85 -0.71 -6.74
C GLU A 61 3.08 0.46 -7.71
N THR A 62 2.04 0.86 -8.46
CA THR A 62 2.12 1.99 -9.40
C THR A 62 2.52 3.30 -8.70
N ALA A 63 1.89 3.60 -7.56
CA ALA A 63 2.20 4.81 -6.80
C ALA A 63 3.58 4.74 -6.14
N SER A 64 4.03 3.56 -5.71
CA SER A 64 5.36 3.37 -5.12
C SER A 64 6.45 3.52 -6.18
N ASP A 65 6.25 2.99 -7.39
CA ASP A 65 7.18 3.16 -8.51
C ASP A 65 7.34 4.63 -8.89
N ALA A 66 6.26 5.41 -8.84
CA ALA A 66 6.34 6.86 -9.03
C ALA A 66 7.18 7.56 -7.95
N LEU A 67 7.21 7.04 -6.71
CA LEU A 67 8.04 7.57 -5.63
C LEU A 67 9.52 7.18 -5.75
N LEU A 68 9.86 6.14 -6.52
CA LEU A 68 11.26 5.77 -6.78
C LEU A 68 11.96 6.77 -7.70
N ASN A 69 11.20 7.43 -8.59
CA ASN A 69 11.71 8.35 -9.60
C ASN A 69 11.60 9.85 -9.21
N ALA A 70 11.28 10.15 -7.95
CA ALA A 70 10.94 11.50 -7.46
C ALA A 70 11.89 12.06 -6.39
#